data_AF-A0A851KMY8-F1
#
_entry.id   AF-A0A851KMY8-F1
#
_cell.length_a   1.000
_cell.length_b   1.000
_cell.length_c   1.000
_cell.angle_alpha   90.00
_cell.angle_beta   90.00
_cell.angle_gamma   90.00
#
_symmetry.space_group_name_H-M   'P 1'
#
loop_
_entity.id
_entity.type
_entity.pdbx_description
1 polymer ?
#
loop_
_entity_poly.entity_id
_entity_poly.type
_entity_poly.pdbx_seq_one_letter_code
_entity_poly.pdbx_strand_id
1 'polypeptide(L)'
;GPEIRLGVASVLTQRRFCNKVWNAVGFVLRALEGERDPPKPPEEVVPVAPLDRWLLARLAAAVAECGRRLGALEVQGAVAAVQSFWLRCLCDVYLVGHPEKM
;
A
#
# COMPACT_ATOMS: atom_id res chain seq x y z
N GLY A 1 27.26 -4.13 -12.87
CA GLY A 1 26.00 -4.05 -12.12
C GLY A 1 26.30 -4.14 -10.64
N PRO A 2 25.48 -3.55 -9.74
CA PRO A 2 25.71 -3.65 -8.31
C PRO A 2 25.57 -5.11 -7.85
N GLU A 3 26.50 -5.53 -6.99
CA GLU A 3 26.50 -6.87 -6.38
C GLU A 3 25.30 -7.00 -5.43
N ILE A 4 24.41 -7.96 -5.71
CA ILE A 4 23.26 -8.25 -4.84
C ILE A 4 23.75 -9.12 -3.68
N ARG A 5 23.99 -8.51 -2.52
CA ARG A 5 24.30 -9.25 -1.29
C ARG A 5 23.03 -9.88 -0.73
N LEU A 6 22.78 -11.14 -1.11
CA LEU A 6 21.70 -11.96 -0.56
C LEU A 6 22.07 -12.46 0.83
N GLY A 7 21.64 -11.74 1.85
CA GLY A 7 21.72 -12.17 3.25
C GLY A 7 20.37 -12.73 3.74
N VAL A 8 20.41 -13.63 4.73
CA VAL A 8 19.22 -14.15 5.42
C VAL A 8 18.33 -13.01 5.92
N ALA A 9 18.93 -11.92 6.43
CA ALA A 9 18.21 -10.73 6.89
C ALA A 9 17.36 -10.08 5.79
N SER A 10 17.85 -10.02 4.55
CA SER A 10 17.12 -9.45 3.41
C SER A 10 15.91 -10.31 3.04
N VAL A 11 16.07 -11.64 3.04
CA VAL A 11 14.97 -12.59 2.79
C VAL A 11 13.90 -12.49 3.88
N LEU A 12 14.32 -12.43 5.15
CA LEU A 12 13.39 -12.29 6.28
C LEU A 12 12.63 -10.95 6.22
N THR A 13 13.30 -9.87 5.82
CA THR A 13 12.67 -8.57 5.63
C THR A 13 11.58 -8.63 4.56
N GLN A 14 11.88 -9.23 3.40
CA GLN A 14 10.91 -9.38 2.33
C GLN A 14 9.74 -10.29 2.74
N ARG A 15 9.99 -11.38 3.48
CA ARG A 15 8.93 -12.24 4.02
C ARG A 15 7.99 -11.49 4.96
N ARG A 16 8.55 -10.66 5.86
CA ARG A 16 7.76 -9.83 6.78
C ARG A 16 6.88 -8.84 6.02
N PHE A 17 7.41 -8.24 4.96
CA PHE A 17 6.64 -7.37 4.08
C PHE A 17 5.47 -8.13 3.42
N CYS A 18 5.71 -9.30 2.82
CA CYS A 18 4.65 -10.11 2.21
C CYS A 18 3.56 -10.48 3.24
N ASN A 19 3.95 -10.88 4.45
CA ASN A 19 3.01 -11.16 5.53
C ASN A 19 2.17 -9.92 5.90
N LYS A 20 2.78 -8.72 5.93
CA LYS A 20 2.08 -7.47 6.22
C LYS A 20 1.03 -7.18 5.13
N VAL A 21 1.36 -7.37 3.85
CA VAL A 21 0.42 -7.23 2.73
C VAL A 21 -0.75 -8.21 2.87
N TRP A 22 -0.46 -9.49 3.11
CA TRP A 22 -1.49 -10.51 3.32
C TRP A 22 -2.46 -10.15 4.45
N ASN A 23 -1.93 -9.72 5.60
CA ASN A 23 -2.73 -9.34 6.75
C ASN A 23 -3.57 -8.08 6.48
N ALA A 24 -3.01 -7.08 5.82
CA ALA A 24 -3.72 -5.85 5.45
C ALA A 24 -4.87 -6.13 4.48
N VAL A 25 -4.64 -6.95 3.45
CA VAL A 25 -5.69 -7.37 2.50
C VAL A 25 -6.79 -8.14 3.22
N GLY A 26 -6.43 -9.14 4.04
CA GLY A 26 -7.41 -9.91 4.80
C GLY A 26 -8.22 -9.04 5.79
N PHE A 27 -7.61 -8.01 6.36
CA PHE A 27 -8.31 -7.04 7.19
C PHE A 27 -9.34 -6.23 6.40
N VAL A 28 -8.95 -5.66 5.25
CA VAL A 28 -9.85 -4.89 4.39
C VAL A 28 -11.00 -5.76 3.87
N LEU A 29 -10.72 -6.99 3.41
CA LEU A 29 -11.77 -7.89 2.93
C LEU A 29 -12.80 -8.21 4.00
N ARG A 30 -12.38 -8.50 5.24
CA ARG A 30 -13.31 -8.73 6.36
C ARG A 30 -14.14 -7.49 6.71
N ALA A 31 -13.58 -6.30 6.60
CA ALA A 31 -14.35 -5.07 6.80
C ALA A 31 -15.44 -4.91 5.74
N LEU A 32 -15.18 -5.34 4.49
CA LEU A 32 -16.14 -5.29 3.39
C LEU A 32 -17.22 -6.39 3.47
N GLU A 33 -16.97 -7.52 4.13
CA GLU A 33 -17.97 -8.59 4.32
C GLU A 33 -19.21 -8.11 5.11
N GLY A 34 -19.09 -7.04 5.91
CA GLY A 34 -20.20 -6.42 6.62
C GLY A 34 -21.07 -5.50 5.76
N GLU A 35 -20.58 -5.09 4.58
CA GLU A 35 -21.31 -4.22 3.67
C GLU A 35 -22.22 -5.03 2.74
N ARG A 36 -23.51 -4.68 2.71
CA ARG A 36 -24.52 -5.38 1.91
C ARG A 36 -24.59 -4.89 0.47
N ASP A 37 -24.09 -3.69 0.22
CA ASP A 37 -24.12 -3.07 -1.10
C ASP A 37 -22.82 -3.38 -1.86
N PRO A 38 -22.90 -3.67 -3.17
CA PRO A 38 -21.69 -3.85 -3.97
C PRO A 38 -20.85 -2.57 -3.96
N PRO A 39 -19.51 -2.69 -3.99
CA PRO A 39 -18.65 -1.53 -4.04
C PRO A 39 -18.97 -0.70 -5.28
N LYS A 40 -19.15 0.60 -5.06
CA LYS A 40 -19.40 1.56 -6.14
C LYS A 40 -18.21 1.59 -7.09
N PRO A 41 -18.45 1.83 -8.39
CA PRO A 41 -17.36 1.97 -9.33
C PRO A 41 -16.48 3.19 -8.95
N PRO A 42 -15.15 3.13 -9.17
CA PRO A 42 -14.21 4.15 -8.70
C PRO A 42 -14.57 5.59 -9.11
N GLU A 43 -15.14 5.77 -10.30
CA GLU A 43 -15.62 7.06 -10.84
C GLU A 43 -16.75 7.69 -10.01
N GLU A 44 -17.51 6.88 -9.27
CA GLU A 44 -18.58 7.33 -8.37
C GLU A 44 -18.10 7.48 -6.91
N VAL A 45 -16.87 7.08 -6.60
CA VAL A 45 -16.30 7.13 -5.26
C VAL A 45 -15.60 8.47 -5.06
N VAL A 46 -16.24 9.37 -4.30
CA VAL A 46 -15.64 10.63 -3.88
C VAL A 46 -15.11 10.48 -2.44
N PRO A 47 -13.81 10.68 -2.19
CA PRO A 47 -13.24 10.62 -0.84
C PRO A 47 -13.74 11.79 0.01
N VAL A 48 -14.67 11.51 0.92
CA VAL A 48 -15.27 12.53 1.80
C VAL A 48 -14.37 12.82 3.00
N ALA A 49 -13.76 11.80 3.61
CA ALA A 49 -12.94 12.00 4.79
C ALA A 49 -11.56 12.58 4.43
N PRO A 50 -11.01 13.50 5.26
CA PRO A 50 -9.66 14.03 5.05
C PRO A 50 -8.58 12.95 4.94
N LEU A 51 -8.72 11.87 5.72
CA LEU A 51 -7.78 10.76 5.73
C LEU A 51 -7.85 9.91 4.44
N ASP A 52 -9.04 9.74 3.86
CA ASP A 52 -9.24 9.08 2.56
C ASP A 52 -8.55 9.88 1.45
N ARG A 53 -8.77 11.21 1.43
CA ARG A 53 -8.11 12.13 0.49
C ARG A 53 -6.60 12.10 0.63
N TRP A 54 -6.11 12.11 1.86
CA TRP A 54 -4.68 12.00 2.15
C TRP A 54 -4.11 10.68 1.61
N LEU A 55 -4.76 9.54 1.89
CA LEU A 55 -4.27 8.24 1.42
C LEU A 55 -4.20 8.19 -0.11
N LEU A 56 -5.22 8.68 -0.81
CA LEU A 56 -5.24 8.72 -2.27
C LEU A 56 -4.15 9.63 -2.84
N ALA A 57 -3.89 10.79 -2.21
CA ALA A 57 -2.76 11.65 -2.61
C ALA A 57 -1.41 10.94 -2.41
N ARG A 58 -1.23 10.18 -1.32
CA ARG A 58 -0.03 9.38 -1.07
C ARG A 58 0.12 8.24 -2.08
N LEU A 59 -0.99 7.61 -2.47
CA LEU A 59 -1.02 6.56 -3.49
C LEU A 59 -0.62 7.12 -4.85
N ALA A 60 -1.21 8.25 -5.27
CA ALA A 60 -0.86 8.90 -6.53
C ALA A 60 0.63 9.27 -6.60
N ALA A 61 1.18 9.82 -5.51
CA ALA A 61 2.61 10.12 -5.41
C ALA A 61 3.48 8.86 -5.51
N ALA A 62 3.08 7.75 -4.86
CA ALA A 62 3.81 6.49 -4.93
C ALA A 62 3.77 5.86 -6.32
N VAL A 63 2.63 5.95 -7.03
CA VAL A 63 2.48 5.48 -8.42
C VAL A 63 3.37 6.29 -9.35
N ALA A 64 3.35 7.62 -9.24
CA ALA A 64 4.21 8.49 -10.05
C ALA A 64 5.70 8.19 -9.83
N GLU A 65 6.11 8.02 -8.56
CA GLU A 65 7.49 7.68 -8.23
C GLU A 65 7.88 6.30 -8.77
N CYS A 66 7.03 5.29 -8.57
CA CYS A 66 7.25 3.94 -9.08
C CYS A 66 7.41 3.96 -10.61
N GLY A 67 6.52 4.63 -11.33
CA GLY A 67 6.57 4.77 -12.78
C GLY A 67 7.85 5.47 -13.26
N ARG A 68 8.26 6.56 -12.59
CA ARG A 68 9.50 7.27 -12.89
C ARG A 68 10.73 6.39 -12.73
N ARG A 69 10.80 5.60 -11.64
CA ARG A 69 11.90 4.67 -11.35
C ARG A 69 11.95 3.51 -12.35
N LEU A 70 10.79 2.94 -12.70
CA LEU A 70 10.71 1.90 -13.71
C LEU A 70 11.15 2.41 -15.09
N GLY A 71 10.74 3.63 -15.47
CA GLY A 71 11.20 4.27 -16.72
C GLY A 71 12.71 4.51 -16.76
N ALA A 72 13.35 4.69 -15.60
CA ALA A 72 14.80 4.81 -15.45
C ALA A 72 15.53 3.47 -15.25
N LEU A 73 14.83 2.33 -15.32
CA LEU A 73 15.34 0.98 -15.03
C LEU A 73 15.86 0.81 -13.58
N GLU A 74 15.41 1.66 -12.67
CA GLU A 74 15.76 1.63 -11.24
C GLU A 74 14.78 0.75 -10.44
N VAL A 75 14.77 -0.55 -10.74
CA VAL A 75 13.80 -1.52 -10.17
C VAL A 75 13.77 -1.51 -8.64
N GLN A 76 14.94 -1.39 -7.99
CA GLN A 76 15.01 -1.34 -6.52
C GLN A 76 14.34 -0.09 -5.95
N GLY A 77 14.48 1.05 -6.64
CA GLY A 77 13.80 2.30 -6.27
C GLY A 77 12.28 2.20 -6.44
N ALA A 78 11.83 1.53 -7.50
CA ALA A 78 10.40 1.28 -7.72
C ALA A 78 9.79 0.41 -6.60
N VAL A 79 10.47 -0.69 -6.23
CA VAL A 79 10.05 -1.56 -5.11
C VAL A 79 10.02 -0.78 -3.80
N ALA A 80 11.04 0.03 -3.52
CA ALA A 80 11.10 0.85 -2.31
C ALA A 80 9.92 1.85 -2.22
N ALA A 81 9.53 2.46 -3.35
CA ALA A 81 8.38 3.36 -3.40
C ALA A 81 7.07 2.64 -3.02
N VAL A 82 6.84 1.46 -3.58
CA VAL A 82 5.67 0.62 -3.28
C VAL A 82 5.67 0.18 -1.81
N GLN A 83 6.79 -0.34 -1.31
CA GLN A 83 6.92 -0.79 0.08
C GLN A 83 6.70 0.36 1.08
N SER A 84 7.24 1.54 0.77
CA SER A 84 7.07 2.76 1.59
C SER A 84 5.59 3.16 1.70
N PHE A 85 4.84 3.12 0.60
CA PHE A 85 3.40 3.38 0.63
C PHE A 85 2.65 2.38 1.51
N TRP A 86 2.88 1.07 1.29
CA TRP A 86 2.21 0.00 2.03
C TRP A 86 2.45 0.10 3.53
N LEU A 87 3.71 0.25 3.95
CA LEU A 87 4.07 0.27 5.35
C LEU A 87 3.65 1.60 5.99
N ARG A 88 4.14 2.72 5.47
CA ARG A 88 4.10 4.01 6.15
C ARG A 88 2.79 4.78 5.94
N CYS A 89 2.04 4.47 4.90
CA CYS A 89 0.80 5.19 4.59
C CYS A 89 -0.43 4.33 4.85
N LEU A 90 -0.51 3.17 4.18
CA LEU A 90 -1.68 2.31 4.31
C LEU A 90 -1.73 1.63 5.68
N CYS A 91 -0.71 0.85 6.04
CA CYS A 91 -0.75 0.06 7.27
C CYS A 91 -0.66 0.92 8.55
N ASP A 92 0.34 1.79 8.64
CA ASP A 92 0.66 2.46 9.90
C ASP A 92 -0.25 3.67 10.20
N VAL A 93 -0.86 4.27 9.17
CA VAL A 93 -1.70 5.47 9.33
C VAL A 93 -3.15 5.19 8.97
N TYR A 94 -3.44 4.73 7.75
CA TYR A 94 -4.82 4.62 7.30
C TYR A 94 -5.60 3.51 8.00
N LEU A 95 -5.06 2.29 8.07
CA LEU A 95 -5.74 1.16 8.72
C LEU A 95 -5.84 1.32 10.25
N VAL A 96 -4.95 2.11 10.87
CA VAL A 96 -5.01 2.43 12.30
C VAL A 96 -5.97 3.61 12.57
N GLY A 97 -6.03 4.58 11.66
CA GLY A 97 -6.84 5.80 11.79
C GLY A 97 -8.31 5.65 11.37
N HIS A 98 -8.76 4.45 11.01
CA HIS A 98 -10.17 4.14 10.70
C HIS A 98 -10.71 2.95 11.52
N PRO A 99 -10.67 2.98 12.87
CA PRO A 99 -11.30 1.93 13.66
C PRO A 99 -12.83 2.04 13.68
N GLU A 100 -13.40 3.19 13.30
CA GLU A 100 -14.82 3.54 13.54
C GLU A 100 -15.74 3.47 12.30
N LYS A 101 -15.19 3.23 11.10
CA LYS A 101 -15.99 2.89 9.91
C LYS A 101 -16.10 1.36 9.72
N MET A 102 -15.90 0.62 10.82
CA MET A 102 -15.93 -0.84 10.89
C MET A 102 -17.00 -1.28 11.87
#